data_AF-A0A962B7P4-F1
#
_entry.id   AF-A0A962B7P4-F1
#
_cell.length_a   1.000
_cell.length_b   1.000
_cell.length_c   1.000
_cell.angle_alpha   90.00
_cell.angle_beta   90.00
_cell.angle_gamma   90.00
#
_symmetry.space_group_name_H-M   'P 1'
#
loop_
_entity.id
_entity.type
_entity.pdbx_description
1 polymer ?
#
loop_
_entity_poly.entity_id
_entity_poly.type
_entity_poly.pdbx_seq_one_letter_code
_entity_poly.pdbx_strand_id
1 'polypeptide(L)' 'MRELDQLMLRYLDRHWLDASPEERATFDAVLAMEDDQLWRWFMGREPVPENAVGALVERIRQLPP' A
#
# COMPACT_ATOMS: atom_id res chain seq x y z
N MET A 1 3.03 11.40 5.04
CA MET A 1 2.23 11.80 6.24
C MET A 1 2.30 10.66 7.27
N ARG A 2 2.23 10.94 8.58
CA ARG A 2 2.49 9.93 9.65
C ARG A 2 1.60 8.69 9.57
N GLU A 3 0.32 8.87 9.24
CA GLU A 3 -0.66 7.78 9.14
C GLU A 3 -0.33 6.84 7.97
N LEU A 4 0.10 7.41 6.84
CA LEU A 4 0.53 6.64 5.68
C LEU A 4 1.79 5.84 6.01
N ASP A 5 2.75 6.46 6.71
CA ASP A 5 3.96 5.79 7.17
C ASP A 5 3.64 4.56 8.05
N GLN A 6 2.65 4.67 8.95
CA GLN A 6 2.20 3.54 9.77
C GLN A 6 1.61 2.39 8.94
N LEU A 7 0.84 2.70 7.89
CA LEU A 7 0.30 1.69 6.99
C LEU A 7 1.43 0.96 6.23
N MET A 8 2.44 1.71 5.78
CA MET A 8 3.61 1.14 5.09
C MET A 8 4.45 0.28 6.02
N LEU A 9 4.76 0.77 7.21
CA LEU A 9 5.51 0.02 8.23
C LEU A 9 4.80 -1.29 8.61
N ARG A 10 3.47 -1.25 8.74
CA ARG A 10 2.67 -2.44 9.03
C ARG A 10 2.75 -3.50 7.94
N TYR A 11 2.76 -3.08 6.67
CA TYR A 11 2.99 -4.00 5.56
C TYR A 11 4.40 -4.59 5.62
N LEU A 12 5.40 -3.74 5.90
CA LEU A 12 6.79 -4.18 6.02
C LEU A 12 6.98 -5.22 7.12
N ASP A 13 6.40 -5.00 8.30
CA ASP A 13 6.53 -5.88 9.45
C ASP A 13 5.87 -7.26 9.24
N ARG A 14 4.76 -7.31 8.47
CA ARG A 14 3.92 -8.52 8.38
C ARG A 14 4.07 -9.32 7.10
N HIS A 15 4.40 -8.67 5.98
CA HIS A 15 4.35 -9.30 4.67
C HIS A 15 5.63 -9.19 3.86
N TRP A 16 6.53 -8.25 4.18
CA TRP A 16 7.73 -8.01 3.36
C TRP A 16 8.63 -9.24 3.18
N LEU A 17 8.82 -10.01 4.25
CA LEU A 17 9.69 -11.18 4.24
C LEU A 17 9.19 -12.25 3.27
N ASP A 18 7.87 -12.42 3.16
CA ASP A 18 7.22 -13.42 2.31
C ASP A 18 6.79 -12.85 0.93
N ALA A 19 6.85 -11.53 0.75
CA ALA A 19 6.46 -10.88 -0.50
C ALA A 19 7.37 -11.31 -1.66
N SER A 20 6.75 -11.63 -2.80
CA SER A 20 7.47 -11.96 -4.03
C SER A 20 8.23 -10.75 -4.58
N PRO A 21 9.24 -10.95 -5.46
CA PRO A 21 9.94 -9.85 -6.10
C PRO A 21 9.02 -8.87 -6.84
N GLU A 22 7.95 -9.37 -7.47
CA GLU A 22 6.95 -8.56 -8.18
C GLU A 22 6.14 -7.70 -7.22
N GLU A 23 5.79 -8.23 -6.05
CA GLU A 23 5.06 -7.49 -5.03
C GLU A 23 5.93 -6.41 -4.38
N ARG A 24 7.22 -6.71 -4.15
CA ARG A 24 8.20 -5.71 -3.69
C ARG A 24 8.38 -4.58 -4.70
N ALA A 25 8.51 -4.90 -5.98
CA ALA A 25 8.57 -3.89 -7.04
C ALA A 25 7.27 -3.06 -7.12
N THR A 26 6.12 -3.68 -6.87
CA THR A 26 4.83 -2.97 -6.79
C THR A 26 4.78 -2.06 -5.57
N PHE A 27 5.33 -2.48 -4.43
CA PHE A 27 5.45 -1.65 -3.24
C PHE A 27 6.36 -0.44 -3.48
N ASP A 28 7.49 -0.62 -4.16
CA ASP A 28 8.35 0.50 -4.58
C ASP A 28 7.61 1.47 -5.51
N ALA A 29 6.79 0.94 -6.44
CA ALA A 29 5.95 1.77 -7.29
C ALA A 29 4.90 2.54 -6.50
N VAL A 30 4.33 1.96 -5.44
CA VAL A 30 3.42 2.66 -4.50
C VAL A 30 4.17 3.78 -3.78
N LEU A 31 5.37 3.53 -3.26
CA LEU A 31 6.19 4.54 -2.57
C LEU A 31 6.59 5.73 -3.46
N ALA A 32 6.63 5.54 -4.78
CA ALA A 32 6.92 6.61 -5.72
C ALA A 32 5.71 7.51 -6.03
N MET A 33 4.52 7.21 -5.51
CA MET A 33 3.31 7.98 -5.75
C MET A 33 3.12 9.12 -4.75
N GLU A 34 2.34 10.12 -5.14
CA GLU A 34 2.00 11.25 -4.28
C GLU A 34 1.18 10.81 -3.05
N ASP A 35 1.62 11.26 -1.86
CA ASP A 35 0.96 10.99 -0.57
C ASP A 35 -0.54 11.29 -0.60
N ASP A 36 -0.93 12.40 -1.23
CA ASP A 36 -2.33 12.82 -1.34
C ASP A 36 -3.18 11.82 -2.12
N GLN A 37 -2.63 11.21 -3.17
CA GLN A 37 -3.33 10.21 -3.98
C GLN A 37 -3.47 8.90 -3.18
N LEU A 38 -2.36 8.44 -2.59
CA LEU A 38 -2.34 7.25 -1.76
C LEU A 38 -3.33 7.37 -0.62
N TRP A 39 -3.36 8.53 0.05
CA TRP A 39 -4.27 8.79 1.16
C TRP A 39 -5.74 8.66 0.75
N ARG A 40 -6.14 9.17 -0.43
CA ARG A 40 -7.53 9.03 -0.91
C ARG A 40 -7.91 7.58 -1.15
N TRP A 41 -6.98 6.76 -1.65
CA TRP A 41 -7.20 5.33 -1.81
C TRP A 41 -7.28 4.58 -0.48
N PHE A 42 -6.33 4.82 0.43
CA PHE A 42 -6.31 4.16 1.75
C PHE A 42 -7.56 4.49 2.58
N MET A 43 -8.08 5.72 2.45
CA MET A 43 -9.31 6.15 3.11
C MET A 43 -10.59 5.70 2.38
N GLY A 44 -10.49 5.03 1.23
CA GLY A 44 -11.64 4.63 0.42
C GLY A 44 -12.45 5.80 -0.15
N ARG A 45 -11.84 6.98 -0.29
CA ARG A 45 -12.46 8.19 -0.86
C ARG A 45 -12.47 8.15 -2.38
N GLU A 46 -11.51 7.47 -2.97
CA GLU A 46 -11.41 7.21 -4.41
C GLU A 46 -11.22 5.70 -4.65
N PRO A 47 -11.70 5.17 -5.78
CA PRO A 47 -11.44 3.78 -6.16
C PRO A 47 -9.94 3.59 -6.46
N VAL A 48 -9.41 2.45 -6.03
CA VAL A 48 -8.08 2.01 -6.44
C VAL A 48 -8.09 1.58 -7.90
N PRO A 49 -6.96 1.72 -8.63
CA PRO A 49 -6.86 1.23 -9.99
C PRO A 49 -6.94 -0.29 -10.06
N GLU A 50 -7.52 -0.84 -11.13
CA GLU A 50 -7.59 -2.29 -11.39
C GLU A 50 -6.24 -2.86 -11.87
N ASN A 51 -5.20 -2.75 -11.04
CA ASN A 51 -3.86 -3.22 -11.31
C ASN A 51 -3.14 -3.70 -10.04
N ALA A 52 -1.86 -4.07 -10.16
CA ALA A 52 -1.07 -4.56 -9.03
C ALA A 52 -0.99 -3.55 -7.85
N VAL A 53 -0.92 -2.24 -8.15
CA VAL A 53 -0.92 -1.19 -7.13
C VAL A 53 -2.23 -1.21 -6.35
N GLY A 54 -3.38 -1.25 -7.04
CA GLY A 54 -4.67 -1.29 -6.35
C GLY A 54 -4.87 -2.57 -5.53
N ALA A 55 -4.42 -3.71 -6.03
CA ALA A 55 -4.43 -4.97 -5.28
C ALA A 55 -3.58 -4.88 -3.99
N LEU A 56 -2.41 -4.25 -4.07
CA LEU A 56 -1.54 -4.04 -2.92
C LEU A 56 -2.14 -3.06 -1.91
N VAL A 57 -2.71 -1.95 -2.37
CA VAL A 57 -3.40 -0.99 -1.50
C VAL A 57 -4.55 -1.67 -0.74
N GLU A 58 -5.39 -2.44 -1.41
CA GLU A 58 -6.49 -3.19 -0.76
C GLU A 58 -5.97 -4.19 0.27
N ARG A 59 -4.88 -4.91 -0.03
CA ARG A 59 -4.27 -5.82 0.93
C ARG A 59 -3.80 -5.07 2.18
N ILE A 60 -3.10 -3.95 2.02
CA ILE A 60 -2.59 -3.15 3.14
C ILE A 60 -3.75 -2.60 3.99
N ARG A 61 -4.89 -2.21 3.37
CA ARG A 61 -6.10 -1.76 4.08
C ARG A 61 -6.70 -2.85 4.97
N GLN A 62 -6.64 -4.10 4.53
CA GLN A 62 -7.20 -5.25 5.25
C GLN A 62 -6.30 -5.75 6.39
N LEU A 63 -5.08 -5.23 6.52
CA LEU A 63 -4.21 -5.60 7.63
C LEU A 63 -4.82 -5.13 8.96
N PRO A 64 -4.87 -6.01 9.99
CA PRO A 64 -5.30 -5.60 11.32
C PRO A 64 -4.37 -4.51 11.87
N PRO A 65 -4.85 -3.53 12.67
CA PRO A 65 -3.97 -2.61 13.39
C PRO A 65 -2.90 -3.33 14.22
#